data_AF-A0A3D0GL97-F1
#
_entry.id   AF-A0A3D0GL97-F1
#
_cell.length_a   1.000
_cell.length_b   1.000
_cell.length_c   1.000
_cell.angle_alpha   90.00
_cell.angle_beta   90.00
_cell.angle_gamma   90.00
#
_symmetry.space_group_name_H-M   'P 1'
#
loop_
_entity.id
_entity.type
_entity.pdbx_description
1 polymer ?
#
loop_
_entity_poly.entity_id
_entity_poly.type
_entity_poly.pdbx_seq_one_letter_code
_entity_poly.pdbx_strand_id
1 'polypeptide(L)'
;VAVVDHLNDGFSAIYTFFDPNDSRRSLGKFVILWQIMLAQELSLPYLYLGYWVRNCRKMNYKIDYQPIELFIDKVWCAPSMPSEP
;
A
#
# COMPACT_ATOMS: atom_id res chain seq x y z
N VAL A 1 -13.90 7.26 -3.34
CA VAL A 1 -14.40 5.98 -2.79
C VAL A 1 -13.27 4.96 -2.84
N ALA A 2 -13.13 4.14 -1.80
CA ALA A 2 -12.18 3.04 -1.75
C ALA A 2 -12.94 1.73 -1.49
N VAL A 3 -12.58 0.68 -2.23
CA VAL A 3 -13.09 -0.69 -2.08
C VAL A 3 -11.95 -1.51 -1.49
N VAL A 4 -12.21 -2.10 -0.33
CA VAL A 4 -11.22 -2.77 0.50
C VAL A 4 -11.84 -4.05 1.04
N ASP A 5 -11.13 -5.16 0.96
CA ASP A 5 -11.52 -6.39 1.66
C ASP A 5 -10.91 -6.40 3.07
N HIS A 6 -11.71 -6.78 4.06
CA HIS A 6 -11.26 -6.99 5.44
C HIS A 6 -10.90 -8.47 5.62
N LEU A 7 -9.64 -8.72 5.97
CA LEU A 7 -9.07 -10.03 6.21
C LEU A 7 -8.80 -10.23 7.71
N ASN A 8 -8.44 -11.45 8.11
CA ASN A 8 -8.15 -11.76 9.51
C ASN A 8 -6.89 -11.05 10.04
N ASP A 9 -5.96 -10.68 9.16
CA ASP A 9 -4.65 -10.12 9.48
C ASP A 9 -4.41 -8.75 8.84
N GLY A 10 -5.42 -8.17 8.17
CA GLY A 10 -5.21 -6.94 7.43
C GLY A 10 -6.33 -6.50 6.53
N PHE A 11 -6.01 -5.49 5.73
CA PHE A 11 -6.85 -4.99 4.65
C PHE A 11 -6.23 -5.29 3.29
N SER A 12 -7.04 -5.60 2.29
CA SER A 12 -6.62 -5.67 0.89
C SER A 12 -7.21 -4.49 0.11
N ALA A 13 -6.34 -3.56 -0.32
CA ALA A 13 -6.75 -2.38 -1.07
C ALA A 13 -6.97 -2.74 -2.54
N ILE A 14 -8.24 -2.85 -2.97
CA ILE A 14 -8.60 -3.32 -4.31
C ILE A 14 -8.70 -2.16 -5.30
N TYR A 15 -9.63 -1.23 -5.06
CA TYR A 15 -9.88 -0.11 -5.97
C TYR A 15 -10.04 1.19 -5.20
N THR A 16 -9.37 2.24 -5.68
CA THR A 16 -9.58 3.60 -5.19
C THR A 16 -9.84 4.51 -6.37
N PHE A 17 -10.96 5.21 -6.35
CA PHE A 17 -11.31 6.18 -7.37
C PHE A 17 -11.79 7.49 -6.73
N PHE A 18 -11.47 8.59 -7.39
CA PHE A 18 -11.74 9.96 -6.97
C PHE A 18 -11.93 10.84 -8.20
N ASP A 19 -12.49 12.03 -8.00
CA ASP A 19 -12.69 12.99 -9.08
C ASP A 19 -11.32 13.36 -9.71
N PRO A 20 -11.12 13.22 -11.03
CA PRO A 20 -9.87 13.57 -11.68
C PRO A 20 -9.47 15.04 -11.51
N ASN A 21 -10.44 15.95 -11.30
CA ASN A 21 -10.19 17.36 -11.03
C ASN A 21 -9.48 17.58 -9.68
N ASP A 22 -9.57 16.62 -8.75
CA ASP A 22 -8.92 16.65 -7.44
C ASP A 22 -7.50 16.06 -7.44
N SER A 23 -6.91 15.76 -8.60
CA SER A 23 -5.58 15.12 -8.72
C SER A 23 -4.48 15.79 -7.89
N ARG A 24 -4.53 17.12 -7.73
CA ARG A 24 -3.57 17.91 -6.93
C ARG A 24 -3.54 17.55 -5.44
N ARG A 25 -4.60 16.93 -4.92
CA ARG A 25 -4.76 16.58 -3.50
C ARG A 25 -4.16 15.22 -3.14
N SER A 26 -3.66 14.46 -4.11
CA SER A 26 -3.05 13.13 -3.90
C SER A 26 -3.96 12.16 -3.13
N LEU A 27 -5.26 12.17 -3.42
CA LEU A 27 -6.26 11.40 -2.68
C LEU A 27 -5.99 9.88 -2.63
N GLY A 28 -5.34 9.33 -3.67
CA GLY A 28 -4.89 7.93 -3.66
C GLY A 28 -3.89 7.63 -2.53
N LYS A 29 -2.89 8.51 -2.33
CA LYS A 29 -1.91 8.35 -1.23
C LYS A 29 -2.56 8.57 0.14
N PHE A 30 -3.47 9.56 0.23
CA PHE A 30 -4.20 9.85 1.46
C PHE A 30 -5.02 8.65 1.93
N VAL A 31 -5.76 7.99 1.03
CA VAL A 31 -6.58 6.82 1.34
C VAL A 31 -5.74 5.63 1.82
N ILE A 32 -4.50 5.50 1.34
CA ILE A 32 -3.57 4.46 1.83
C ILE A 32 -3.13 4.77 3.25
N LEU A 33 -2.71 6.01 3.53
CA LEU A 33 -2.34 6.44 4.88
C LEU A 33 -3.48 6.25 5.87
N TRP A 34 -4.70 6.59 5.46
CA TRP A 34 -5.89 6.38 6.26
C TRP A 34 -6.15 4.89 6.55
N GLN A 35 -5.99 4.00 5.56
CA GLN A 35 -6.11 2.56 5.77
C GLN A 35 -5.02 2.01 6.71
N ILE A 36 -3.79 2.54 6.64
CA ILE A 36 -2.71 2.19 7.58
C ILE A 36 -3.14 2.56 9.01
N MET A 37 -3.64 3.78 9.21
CA MET A 37 -4.13 4.22 10.52
C MET A 37 -5.29 3.34 11.01
N LEU A 38 -6.26 3.03 10.15
CA LEU A 38 -7.38 2.16 10.51
C LEU A 38 -6.92 0.74 10.87
N ALA A 39 -5.97 0.17 10.13
CA ALA A 39 -5.39 -1.14 10.44
C ALA A 39 -4.74 -1.13 11.83
N GLN A 40 -3.99 -0.08 12.15
CA GLN A 40 -3.40 0.11 13.48
C GLN A 40 -4.46 0.21 14.58
N GLU A 41 -5.53 0.99 14.38
CA GLU A 41 -6.64 1.10 15.34
C GLU A 41 -7.32 -0.25 15.61
N LEU A 42 -7.43 -1.09 14.58
CA LEU A 42 -8.02 -2.42 14.67
C LEU A 42 -7.01 -3.53 15.04
N SER A 43 -5.76 -3.16 15.34
CA SER A 43 -4.67 -4.11 15.63
C SER A 43 -4.43 -5.14 14.53
N LEU A 44 -4.66 -4.76 13.28
CA LEU A 44 -4.38 -5.56 12.09
C LEU A 44 -2.94 -5.29 11.61
N PRO A 45 -2.09 -6.33 11.50
CA PRO A 45 -0.67 -6.14 11.19
C PRO A 45 -0.39 -5.71 9.74
N TYR A 46 -1.29 -5.97 8.78
CA TYR A 46 -0.99 -5.80 7.36
C TYR A 46 -1.98 -4.90 6.59
N LEU A 47 -1.43 -4.19 5.61
CA LEU A 47 -2.18 -3.58 4.52
C LEU A 47 -1.59 -4.07 3.19
N TYR A 48 -2.34 -4.91 2.48
CA TYR A 48 -1.96 -5.44 1.18
C TYR A 48 -2.29 -4.43 0.09
N LEU A 49 -1.25 -3.86 -0.51
CA LEU A 49 -1.38 -2.91 -1.63
C LEU A 49 -1.48 -3.61 -3.00
N GLY A 50 -1.48 -4.94 -3.04
CA GLY A 50 -1.51 -5.74 -4.26
C GLY A 50 -0.19 -5.70 -5.05
N TYR A 51 -0.23 -6.15 -6.31
CA TYR A 51 0.97 -6.32 -7.14
C TYR A 51 1.78 -5.04 -7.32
N TRP A 52 3.09 -5.19 -7.27
CA TRP A 52 4.06 -4.15 -7.59
C TRP A 52 4.97 -4.63 -8.73
N VAL A 53 5.09 -3.81 -9.77
CA VAL A 53 5.95 -4.10 -10.93
C VAL A 53 7.13 -3.14 -10.90
N ARG A 54 8.35 -3.70 -10.88
CA ARG A 54 9.59 -2.94 -10.94
C ARG A 54 9.59 -2.04 -12.18
N ASN A 55 10.03 -0.79 -12.02
CA ASN A 55 10.10 0.25 -13.06
C ASN A 55 8.74 0.75 -13.60
N CYS A 56 7.61 0.38 -12.98
CA CYS A 56 6.32 0.97 -13.31
C CYS A 56 6.11 2.27 -12.52
N ARG A 57 6.24 3.43 -13.17
CA ARG A 57 6.07 4.75 -12.53
C ARG A 57 4.75 4.88 -11.77
N LYS A 58 3.67 4.28 -12.28
CA LYS A 58 2.35 4.30 -11.64
C LYS A 58 2.29 3.49 -10.35
N MET A 59 3.20 2.56 -10.12
CA MET A 59 3.24 1.66 -8.95
C MET A 59 4.37 1.99 -7.96
N ASN A 60 5.30 2.88 -8.34
CA ASN A 60 6.42 3.27 -7.48
C ASN A 60 5.99 3.80 -6.11
N TYR A 61 4.80 4.41 -6.00
CA TYR A 61 4.34 4.94 -4.72
C TYR A 61 4.15 3.87 -3.63
N LYS A 62 3.99 2.59 -4.00
CA LYS A 62 3.73 1.51 -3.02
C LYS A 62 4.93 1.22 -2.13
N ILE A 63 6.15 1.43 -2.63
CA ILE A 63 7.39 1.19 -1.86
C ILE A 63 7.72 2.34 -0.90
N ASP A 64 6.99 3.47 -0.99
CA ASP A 64 7.18 4.63 -0.10
C ASP A 64 6.66 4.37 1.33
N TYR A 65 5.81 3.36 1.53
CA TYR A 65 5.22 3.03 2.84
C TYR A 65 6.08 1.98 3.55
N GLN A 66 6.55 2.28 4.76
CA GLN A 66 7.48 1.42 5.50
C GLN A 66 6.95 1.11 6.92
N PRO A 67 7.29 -0.07 7.49
CA PRO A 67 8.04 -1.17 6.86
C PRO A 67 7.21 -1.88 5.79
N ILE A 68 7.85 -2.27 4.68
CA ILE A 68 7.20 -3.04 3.61
C ILE A 68 7.79 -4.44 3.50
N GLU A 69 6.96 -5.39 3.12
CA GLU A 69 7.37 -6.73 2.72
C GLU A 69 6.91 -7.00 1.29
N LEU A 70 7.73 -7.75 0.54
CA LEU A 70 7.44 -8.20 -0.81
C LEU A 70 7.24 -9.70 -0.81
N PHE A 71 6.15 -10.16 -1.41
CA PHE A 71 5.90 -11.59 -1.61
C PHE A 71 6.53 -12.04 -2.93
N ILE A 72 7.68 -12.70 -2.85
CA ILE A 72 8.49 -13.14 -4.00
C ILE A 72 8.73 -14.64 -3.84
N ASP A 73 8.49 -15.42 -4.90
CA ASP A 73 8.69 -16.87 -4.89
C ASP A 73 8.05 -17.59 -3.70
N LYS A 74 6.86 -17.12 -3.32
CA LYS A 74 6.04 -17.59 -2.17
C LYS A 74 6.64 -17.33 -0.79
N VAL A 75 7.58 -16.40 -0.69
CA VAL A 75 8.22 -16.00 0.57
C VAL A 75 8.03 -14.50 0.77
N TRP A 76 7.69 -14.10 2.00
CA TRP A 76 7.70 -12.70 2.40
C TRP A 76 9.13 -12.26 2.71
N CYS A 77 9.58 -11.23 2.02
CA CYS A 77 10.93 -10.68 2.15
C CYS A 77 10.85 -9.18 2.46
N ALA A 78 11.57 -8.73 3.49
CA ALA A 78 11.87 -7.31 3.61
C ALA A 78 12.74 -6.91 2.40
N PRO A 79 12.42 -5.85 1.65
CA PRO A 79 13.34 -5.34 0.65
C PRO A 79 14.61 -4.92 1.37
N SER A 80 15.75 -5.48 0.95
CA SER A 80 17.04 -4.93 1.31
C SER A 80 17.10 -3.51 0.72
N MET A 81 16.76 -2.51 1.53
CA MET A 81 17.02 -1.13 1.18
C MET A 81 18.52 -1.04 0.89
N PRO A 82 18.96 -0.45 -0.25
CA PRO A 82 20.37 -0.15 -0.40
C PRO A 82 20.76 0.68 0.83
N SER A 83 21.77 0.22 1.57
CA SER A 83 22.43 1.06 2.56
C SER A 83 22.80 2.35 1.83
N GLU A 84 22.32 3.49 2.31
CA GLU A 84 22.82 4.78 1.82
C GLU A 84 24.35 4.75 1.88
N PRO A 85 25.05 5.24 0.83
CA PRO A 85 26.50 5.31 0.80
C PRO A 85 27.05 6.26 1.87
#